data_AF-K9Y0U2-F1
#
_entry.id   AF-K9Y0U2-F1
#
_cell.length_a   1.000
_cell.length_b   1.000
_cell.length_c   1.000
_cell.angle_alpha   90.00
_cell.angle_beta   90.00
_cell.angle_gamma   90.00
#
_symmetry.space_group_name_H-M   'P 1'
#
loop_
_entity.id
_entity.type
_entity.pdbx_description
1 polymer ?
#
loop_
_entity_poly.entity_id
_entity_poly.type
_entity_poly.pdbx_seq_one_letter_code
_entity_poly.pdbx_strand_id
1 'polypeptide(L)'
;MDYDLEQKLWNAGQTDQIYKKEIWLKIVYSLLSDFQKFIGQSFEKDEEINMDINNPFSPSFGIWIWKDGENLYEGKSNIIDSSIETNNKKFLLPSITWSGVMGGDMIGSKENDKTQEIFSVSLTLFLFDSINKERIRLDTGESIIEFVYKKHSNGHGNWISLGWHKDIYGEWEDIQYE
;
A
#
# COMPACT_ATOMS: atom_id res chain seq x y z
N MET A 1 2.44 14.52 -1.94
CA MET A 1 3.45 14.68 -0.87
C MET A 1 3.97 16.13 -0.85
N ASP A 2 4.49 16.63 0.27
CA ASP A 2 5.18 17.95 0.28
C ASP A 2 6.57 17.84 -0.39
N TYR A 3 6.96 18.87 -1.16
CA TYR A 3 8.16 18.84 -1.98
C TYR A 3 9.45 18.65 -1.15
N ASP A 4 9.56 19.24 0.05
CA ASP A 4 10.76 19.10 0.89
C ASP A 4 10.91 17.67 1.42
N LEU A 5 9.82 17.04 1.84
CA LEU A 5 9.84 15.63 2.28
C LEU A 5 10.16 14.70 1.12
N GLU A 6 9.66 15.00 -0.07
CA GLU A 6 9.91 14.23 -1.28
C GLU A 6 11.38 14.30 -1.71
N GLN A 7 12.00 15.48 -1.66
CA GLN A 7 13.43 15.59 -1.93
C GLN A 7 14.26 14.83 -0.90
N LYS A 8 13.87 14.85 0.37
CA LYS A 8 14.53 14.04 1.42
C LYS A 8 14.41 12.55 1.13
N LEU A 9 13.23 12.06 0.74
CA LEU A 9 13.04 10.68 0.33
C LEU A 9 14.01 10.30 -0.81
N TRP A 10 14.10 11.14 -1.85
CA TRP A 10 14.97 10.85 -3.00
C TRP A 10 16.46 10.97 -2.75
N ASN A 11 16.86 11.75 -1.74
CA ASN A 11 18.26 11.92 -1.36
C ASN A 11 18.69 10.96 -0.24
N ALA A 12 17.75 10.20 0.34
CA ALA A 12 18.05 9.16 1.30
C ALA A 12 19.02 8.12 0.70
N GLY A 13 20.00 7.67 1.48
CA GLY A 13 21.03 6.74 0.99
C GLY A 13 22.17 7.40 0.20
N GLN A 14 22.01 8.64 -0.27
CA GLN A 14 22.97 9.30 -1.17
C GLN A 14 23.97 10.22 -0.47
N THR A 15 23.75 10.50 0.82
CA THR A 15 24.59 11.40 1.62
C THR A 15 24.91 10.77 2.96
N ASP A 16 25.92 11.28 3.65
CA ASP A 16 26.26 10.92 5.03
C ASP A 16 25.28 11.49 6.07
N GLN A 17 24.29 12.28 5.62
CA GLN A 17 23.31 12.90 6.49
C GLN A 17 22.28 11.88 6.99
N ILE A 18 22.30 11.63 8.30
CA ILE A 18 21.26 10.86 8.97
C ILE A 18 20.04 11.76 9.24
N TYR A 19 18.89 11.40 8.68
CA TYR A 19 17.63 12.05 9.03
C TYR A 19 17.12 11.52 10.36
N LYS A 20 16.60 12.43 11.19
CA LYS A 20 15.98 12.05 12.46
C LYS A 20 14.71 11.22 12.21
N LYS A 21 14.36 10.36 13.17
CA LYS A 21 13.16 9.51 13.11
C LYS A 21 11.89 10.32 12.81
N GLU A 22 11.78 11.54 13.33
CA GLU A 22 10.59 12.39 13.10
C GLU A 22 10.45 12.83 11.64
N ILE A 23 11.56 12.93 10.90
CA ILE A 23 11.54 13.23 9.46
C ILE A 23 11.06 12.01 8.70
N TRP A 24 11.58 10.83 9.03
CA TRP A 24 11.13 9.57 8.44
C TRP A 24 9.64 9.31 8.67
N LEU A 25 9.15 9.56 9.89
CA LEU A 25 7.71 9.46 10.19
C LEU A 25 6.88 10.40 9.31
N LYS A 26 7.32 11.65 9.11
CA LYS A 26 6.64 12.58 8.20
C LYS A 26 6.66 12.11 6.75
N ILE A 27 7.77 11.54 6.28
CA ILE A 27 7.88 10.96 4.94
C ILE A 27 6.88 9.82 4.78
N VAL A 28 6.90 8.82 5.68
CA VAL A 28 6.02 7.65 5.63
C VAL A 28 4.55 8.06 5.69
N TYR A 29 4.18 8.97 6.59
CA TYR A 29 2.79 9.44 6.68
C TYR A 29 2.36 10.27 5.47
N SER A 30 3.27 11.03 4.86
CA SER A 30 2.97 11.76 3.64
C SER A 30 2.78 10.82 2.46
N LEU A 31 3.61 9.78 2.33
CA LEU A 31 3.49 8.71 1.33
C LEU A 31 2.15 7.98 1.46
N LEU A 32 1.79 7.55 2.68
CA LEU A 32 0.50 6.89 2.92
C LEU A 32 -0.68 7.81 2.62
N SER A 33 -0.63 9.08 3.06
CA SER A 33 -1.69 10.06 2.75
C SER A 33 -1.83 10.28 1.25
N ASP A 34 -0.73 10.34 0.52
CA ASP A 34 -0.70 10.47 -0.93
C ASP A 34 -1.29 9.23 -1.62
N PHE A 35 -0.92 8.03 -1.15
CA PHE A 35 -1.46 6.77 -1.64
C PHE A 35 -2.98 6.67 -1.46
N GLN A 36 -3.48 6.99 -0.26
CA GLN A 36 -4.92 6.97 0.02
C GLN A 36 -5.70 7.91 -0.90
N LYS A 37 -5.13 9.07 -1.24
CA LYS A 37 -5.72 10.00 -2.22
C LYS A 37 -5.71 9.41 -3.63
N PHE A 38 -4.59 8.79 -4.01
CA PHE A 38 -4.43 8.15 -5.33
C PHE A 38 -5.44 7.03 -5.55
N ILE A 39 -5.55 6.13 -4.57
CA ILE A 39 -6.48 5.00 -4.64
C ILE A 39 -7.94 5.46 -4.44
N GLY A 40 -8.16 6.54 -3.68
CA GLY A 40 -9.48 7.07 -3.34
C GLY A 40 -10.10 6.38 -2.12
N GLN A 41 -9.27 5.78 -1.25
CA GLN A 41 -9.70 4.97 -0.11
C GLN A 41 -8.79 5.21 1.08
N SER A 42 -9.40 5.26 2.27
CA SER A 42 -8.68 5.38 3.54
C SER A 42 -8.28 4.00 4.06
N PHE A 43 -7.09 3.94 4.65
CA PHE A 43 -6.57 2.78 5.35
C PHE A 43 -6.19 3.19 6.78
N GLU A 44 -6.44 2.30 7.71
CA GLU A 44 -5.78 2.30 8.99
C GLU A 44 -4.34 1.81 8.83
N LYS A 45 -3.54 1.99 9.88
CA LYS A 45 -2.13 1.65 9.89
C LYS A 45 -1.70 1.23 11.27
N ASP A 46 -0.62 0.47 11.33
CA ASP A 46 0.03 0.18 12.59
C ASP A 46 0.51 1.47 13.30
N GLU A 47 0.52 1.42 14.62
CA GLU A 47 1.09 2.48 15.45
C GLU A 47 2.62 2.52 15.31
N GLU A 48 3.23 1.33 15.25
CA GLU A 48 4.67 1.16 15.11
C GLU A 48 5.06 1.03 13.63
N ILE A 49 6.11 1.76 13.25
CA ILE A 49 6.72 1.65 11.93
C ILE A 49 8.09 1.03 12.14
N ASN A 50 8.34 -0.09 11.46
CA ASN A 50 9.67 -0.69 11.43
C ASN A 50 10.58 0.23 10.61
N MET A 51 11.73 0.62 11.18
CA MET A 51 12.68 1.52 10.54
C MET A 51 14.11 1.09 10.87
N ASP A 52 14.94 0.96 9.85
CA ASP A 52 16.39 0.95 10.01
C ASP A 52 16.97 2.21 9.35
N ILE A 53 17.31 3.21 10.16
CA ILE A 53 17.72 4.54 9.68
C ILE A 53 19.06 4.97 10.28
N ASN A 54 19.73 4.07 10.99
CA ASN A 54 21.00 4.36 11.64
C ASN A 54 22.16 4.35 10.65
N ASN A 55 22.03 3.60 9.55
CA ASN A 55 22.94 3.67 8.43
C ASN A 55 22.41 4.69 7.39
N PRO A 56 23.06 5.85 7.22
CA PRO A 56 22.60 6.87 6.27
C PRO A 56 22.63 6.40 4.81
N PHE A 57 23.41 5.36 4.49
CA PHE A 57 23.55 4.80 3.14
C PHE A 57 22.59 3.64 2.87
N SER A 58 21.93 3.09 3.89
CA SER A 58 20.99 1.98 3.75
C SER A 58 19.74 2.19 4.61
N PRO A 59 19.07 3.35 4.54
CA PRO A 59 17.85 3.53 5.30
C PRO A 59 16.74 2.63 4.73
N SER A 60 15.87 2.14 5.60
CA SER A 60 14.67 1.40 5.22
C SER A 60 13.52 1.64 6.19
N PHE A 61 12.30 1.40 5.72
CA PHE A 61 11.11 1.37 6.57
C PHE A 61 10.07 0.37 6.07
N GLY A 62 9.17 -0.03 6.96
CA GLY A 62 7.99 -0.83 6.66
C GLY A 62 6.83 -0.53 7.60
N ILE A 63 5.62 -0.44 7.05
CA ILE A 63 4.39 -0.22 7.83
C ILE A 63 3.26 -1.10 7.28
N TRP A 64 2.52 -1.74 8.17
CA TRP A 64 1.27 -2.42 7.84
C TRP A 64 0.11 -1.43 7.81
N ILE A 65 -0.77 -1.64 6.85
CA ILE A 65 -2.00 -0.89 6.66
C ILE A 65 -3.17 -1.87 6.45
N TRP A 66 -4.38 -1.48 6.84
CA TRP A 66 -5.57 -2.28 6.56
C TRP A 66 -6.77 -1.37 6.42
N LYS A 67 -7.77 -1.85 5.69
CA LYS A 67 -9.09 -1.26 5.73
C LYS A 67 -9.89 -2.06 6.75
N ASP A 68 -10.55 -1.41 7.69
CA ASP A 68 -11.60 -2.09 8.42
C ASP A 68 -12.72 -2.40 7.43
N GLY A 69 -13.14 -3.67 7.38
CA GLY A 69 -14.23 -4.08 6.50
C GLY A 69 -15.42 -3.16 6.77
N GLU A 70 -15.76 -2.32 5.79
CA GLU A 70 -16.99 -1.55 5.88
C GLU A 70 -18.10 -2.58 6.09
N ASN A 71 -18.82 -2.48 7.20
CA ASN A 71 -20.17 -3.01 7.22
C ASN A 71 -20.85 -2.35 6.03
N LEU A 72 -21.06 -3.07 4.93
CA LEU A 72 -21.71 -2.63 3.69
C LEU A 72 -23.19 -2.22 3.89
N TYR A 73 -23.56 -1.82 5.11
CA TYR A 73 -24.87 -1.43 5.58
C TYR A 73 -24.79 -0.23 6.53
N GLU A 74 -24.16 0.88 6.13
CA GLU A 74 -24.57 2.20 6.64
C GLU A 74 -25.90 2.59 6.00
N GLY A 75 -26.96 1.92 6.46
CA GLY A 75 -28.30 2.01 5.92
C GLY A 75 -29.31 1.35 6.83
N LYS A 76 -29.42 1.89 8.06
CA LYS A 76 -30.37 1.58 9.14
C LYS A 76 -29.95 0.45 10.09
N SER A 77 -29.79 0.88 11.35
CA SER A 77 -30.24 0.17 12.54
C SER A 77 -31.40 -0.78 12.25
N ASN A 78 -31.06 -2.05 12.05
CA ASN A 78 -31.73 -3.25 12.51
C ASN A 78 -30.73 -4.37 12.28
N ILE A 79 -30.53 -5.23 13.27
CA ILE A 79 -29.78 -6.47 13.12
C ILE A 79 -30.51 -7.28 12.03
N ILE A 80 -30.07 -7.14 10.78
CA ILE A 80 -30.34 -8.10 9.75
C ILE A 80 -29.09 -8.97 9.75
N ASP A 81 -29.22 -10.11 10.41
CA ASP A 81 -28.40 -11.28 10.16
C ASP A 81 -28.11 -11.36 8.67
N SER A 82 -26.85 -11.16 8.25
CA SER A 82 -26.41 -11.27 6.85
C SER A 82 -26.31 -12.75 6.44
N SER A 83 -27.34 -13.51 6.79
CA SER A 83 -27.55 -14.89 6.45
C SER A 83 -28.47 -14.97 5.23
N ILE A 84 -27.96 -15.47 4.11
CA ILE A 84 -28.86 -15.96 3.06
C ILE A 84 -29.49 -17.24 3.58
N GLU A 85 -30.71 -17.17 4.12
CA GLU A 85 -31.49 -18.35 4.47
C GLU A 85 -31.99 -19.02 3.19
N THR A 86 -31.28 -20.06 2.77
CA THR A 86 -31.84 -21.06 1.86
C THR A 86 -31.77 -22.41 2.57
N ASN A 87 -32.95 -23.03 2.76
CA ASN A 87 -33.11 -24.39 3.27
C ASN A 87 -32.23 -24.76 4.48
N ASN A 88 -32.39 -24.03 5.60
CA ASN A 88 -31.77 -24.31 6.91
C ASN A 88 -30.23 -24.20 7.01
N LYS A 89 -29.58 -23.43 6.12
CA LYS A 89 -28.17 -23.03 6.29
C LYS A 89 -28.02 -21.52 6.31
N LYS A 90 -27.47 -21.00 7.41
CA LYS A 90 -27.08 -19.60 7.57
C LYS A 90 -25.70 -19.40 6.91
N PHE A 91 -25.69 -18.77 5.75
CA PHE A 91 -24.45 -18.37 5.07
C PHE A 91 -24.03 -16.98 5.53
N LEU A 92 -22.97 -16.87 6.35
CA LEU A 92 -22.31 -15.59 6.58
C LEU A 92 -21.69 -15.15 5.25
N LEU A 93 -22.07 -13.98 4.74
CA LEU A 93 -21.35 -13.37 3.63
C LEU A 93 -19.88 -13.18 4.04
N PRO A 94 -18.90 -13.50 3.18
CA PRO A 94 -17.51 -13.24 3.49
C PRO A 94 -17.35 -11.73 3.67
N SER A 95 -16.88 -11.32 4.86
CA SER A 95 -16.44 -9.95 5.06
C SER A 95 -15.03 -9.84 4.50
N ILE A 96 -14.94 -9.42 3.24
CA ILE A 96 -13.68 -9.27 2.52
C ILE A 96 -13.06 -7.93 2.86
N THR A 97 -11.77 -7.91 3.16
CA THR A 97 -11.02 -6.67 3.41
C THR A 97 -9.65 -6.65 2.73
N TRP A 98 -9.11 -5.43 2.57
CA TRP A 98 -7.75 -5.19 2.09
C TRP A 98 -6.82 -4.95 3.28
N SER A 99 -5.74 -5.71 3.33
CA SER A 99 -4.58 -5.44 4.18
C SER A 99 -3.36 -5.25 3.30
N GLY A 100 -2.36 -4.50 3.74
CA GLY A 100 -1.21 -4.22 2.92
C GLY A 100 0.02 -3.85 3.71
N VAL A 101 1.14 -3.85 3.01
CA VAL A 101 2.43 -3.39 3.53
C VAL A 101 2.97 -2.31 2.60
N MET A 102 3.37 -1.19 3.16
CA MET A 102 4.14 -0.16 2.45
C MET A 102 5.57 -0.19 2.98
N GLY A 103 6.53 -0.32 2.08
CA GLY A 103 7.95 -0.40 2.41
C GLY A 103 8.77 0.55 1.56
N GLY A 104 9.90 0.98 2.12
CA GLY A 104 10.93 1.71 1.38
C GLY A 104 12.32 1.20 1.73
N ASP A 105 13.18 1.04 0.72
CA ASP A 105 14.54 0.54 0.89
C ASP A 105 15.46 1.00 -0.25
N MET A 106 16.76 0.89 -0.02
CA MET A 106 17.78 1.09 -1.04
C MET A 106 17.84 -0.13 -1.96
N ILE A 107 17.59 0.09 -3.26
CA ILE A 107 17.73 -0.93 -4.28
C ILE A 107 18.85 -0.58 -5.25
N GLY A 108 19.70 -1.55 -5.57
CA GLY A 108 20.69 -1.41 -6.61
C GLY A 108 20.03 -1.42 -7.98
N SER A 109 20.05 -0.29 -8.67
CA SER A 109 19.67 -0.18 -10.08
C SER A 109 20.92 -0.22 -10.95
N LYS A 110 20.88 -0.98 -12.06
CA LYS A 110 21.94 -0.97 -13.06
C LYS A 110 21.58 -0.01 -14.18
N GLU A 111 22.37 1.05 -14.34
CA GLU A 111 22.27 1.96 -15.47
C GLU A 111 23.65 2.15 -16.09
N ASN A 112 23.79 1.88 -17.39
CA ASN A 112 25.05 1.99 -18.15
C ASN A 112 26.26 1.29 -17.48
N ASP A 113 26.08 0.01 -17.10
CA ASP A 113 27.09 -0.82 -16.40
C ASP A 113 27.59 -0.27 -15.04
N LYS A 114 26.92 0.74 -14.49
CA LYS A 114 27.13 1.23 -13.14
C LYS A 114 25.94 0.83 -12.26
N THR A 115 26.23 0.28 -11.09
CA THR A 115 25.21 0.11 -10.05
C THR A 115 25.07 1.43 -9.30
N GLN A 116 23.89 2.02 -9.37
CA GLN A 116 23.50 3.13 -8.52
C GLN A 116 22.45 2.63 -7.52
N GLU A 117 22.69 2.86 -6.25
CA GLU A 117 21.67 2.61 -5.22
C GLU A 117 20.67 3.76 -5.24
N ILE A 118 19.39 3.43 -5.38
CA ILE A 118 18.29 4.38 -5.36
C ILE A 118 17.32 3.99 -4.25
N PHE A 119 16.77 4.98 -3.56
CA PHE A 119 15.70 4.72 -2.60
C PHE A 119 14.40 4.44 -3.37
N SER A 120 13.81 3.28 -3.13
CA SER A 120 12.57 2.83 -3.75
C SER A 120 11.48 2.66 -2.69
N VAL A 121 10.23 2.93 -3.06
CA VAL A 121 9.06 2.71 -2.22
C VAL A 121 8.04 1.89 -2.99
N SER A 122 7.53 0.84 -2.35
CA SER A 122 6.47 -0.01 -2.87
C SER A 122 5.37 -0.21 -1.84
N LEU A 123 4.19 -0.57 -2.32
CA LEU A 123 3.05 -0.93 -1.50
C LEU A 123 2.34 -2.11 -2.14
N THR A 124 2.12 -3.15 -1.34
CA THR A 124 1.39 -4.35 -1.77
C THR A 124 0.12 -4.48 -0.94
N LEU A 125 -1.03 -4.55 -1.60
CA LEU A 125 -2.32 -4.87 -1.00
C LEU A 125 -2.64 -6.35 -1.24
N PHE A 126 -3.23 -6.97 -0.23
CA PHE A 126 -3.65 -8.36 -0.18
C PHE A 126 -5.13 -8.42 0.20
N LEU A 127 -5.88 -9.26 -0.50
CA LEU A 127 -7.27 -9.53 -0.16
C LEU A 127 -7.36 -10.58 0.96
N PHE A 128 -8.14 -10.29 2.00
CA PHE A 128 -8.33 -11.17 3.16
C PHE A 128 -9.80 -11.45 3.41
N ASP A 129 -10.08 -12.68 3.83
CA ASP A 129 -11.30 -13.03 4.53
C ASP A 129 -11.15 -12.61 5.99
N SER A 130 -11.85 -11.55 6.41
CA SER A 130 -11.72 -11.00 7.76
C SER A 130 -12.32 -11.91 8.84
N ILE A 131 -13.22 -12.83 8.47
CA ILE A 131 -13.86 -13.77 9.39
C ILE A 131 -12.86 -14.88 9.74
N ASN A 132 -12.29 -15.50 8.71
CA ASN A 132 -11.35 -16.61 8.87
C ASN A 132 -9.91 -16.13 9.12
N LYS A 133 -9.63 -14.84 8.87
CA LYS A 133 -8.30 -14.21 8.94
C LYS A 133 -7.30 -14.87 7.99
N GLU A 134 -7.79 -15.26 6.83
CA GLU A 134 -7.00 -15.94 5.80
C GLU A 134 -6.88 -15.07 4.55
N ARG A 135 -5.71 -15.09 3.91
CA ARG A 135 -5.49 -14.43 2.64
C ARG A 135 -6.27 -15.17 1.55
N ILE A 136 -7.09 -14.46 0.81
CA ILE A 136 -7.82 -15.00 -0.34
C ILE A 136 -6.82 -15.29 -1.46
N ARG A 137 -6.94 -16.46 -2.06
CA ARG A 137 -6.18 -16.89 -3.23
C ARG A 137 -7.18 -17.15 -4.35
N LEU A 138 -6.95 -16.55 -5.51
CA LEU A 138 -7.74 -16.83 -6.70
C LEU A 138 -7.20 -18.08 -7.38
N ASP A 139 -8.02 -18.75 -8.18
CA ASP A 139 -7.56 -19.86 -9.02
C ASP A 139 -6.48 -19.40 -10.03
N THR A 140 -6.44 -18.10 -10.34
CA THR A 140 -5.43 -17.45 -11.18
C THR A 140 -4.12 -17.13 -10.44
N GLY A 141 -4.07 -17.27 -9.11
CA GLY A 141 -2.88 -16.97 -8.29
C GLY A 141 -3.18 -16.17 -7.03
N GLU A 142 -2.30 -15.24 -6.67
CA GLU A 142 -2.49 -14.40 -5.48
C GLU A 142 -3.42 -13.22 -5.77
N SER A 143 -4.35 -12.92 -4.85
CA SER A 143 -5.15 -11.69 -4.87
C SER A 143 -4.32 -10.51 -4.36
N ILE A 144 -3.34 -10.08 -5.14
CA ILE A 144 -2.47 -8.95 -4.78
C ILE A 144 -2.55 -7.81 -5.78
N ILE A 145 -2.45 -6.60 -5.25
CA ILE A 145 -2.32 -5.38 -6.03
C ILE A 145 -1.05 -4.69 -5.59
N GLU A 146 -0.16 -4.42 -6.54
CA GLU A 146 1.14 -3.81 -6.26
C GLU A 146 1.21 -2.38 -6.82
N PHE A 147 1.86 -1.52 -6.04
CA PHE A 147 2.09 -0.13 -6.38
C PHE A 147 3.54 0.25 -6.09
N VAL A 148 4.05 1.19 -6.87
CA VAL A 148 5.37 1.80 -6.65
C VAL A 148 5.26 3.31 -6.66
N TYR A 149 6.01 3.97 -5.79
CA TYR A 149 6.15 5.42 -5.83
C TYR A 149 7.36 5.77 -6.69
N LYS A 150 7.12 6.34 -7.87
CA LYS A 150 8.16 6.57 -8.88
C LYS A 150 8.50 8.04 -9.00
N LYS A 151 9.80 8.36 -8.99
CA LYS A 151 10.32 9.69 -9.31
C LYS A 151 10.24 9.98 -10.81
N HIS A 152 9.73 11.15 -11.17
CA HIS A 152 9.67 11.70 -12.52
C HIS A 152 10.84 12.64 -12.81
N SER A 153 11.02 12.96 -14.09
CA SER A 153 12.06 13.87 -14.57
C SER A 153 11.92 15.31 -14.04
N ASN A 154 10.71 15.72 -13.67
CA ASN A 154 10.44 17.01 -13.02
C ASN A 154 10.78 17.02 -11.51
N GLY A 155 11.31 15.92 -10.97
CA GLY A 155 11.69 15.79 -9.57
C GLY A 155 10.56 15.36 -8.63
N HIS A 156 9.33 15.27 -9.13
CA HIS A 156 8.16 14.85 -8.35
C HIS A 156 7.95 13.35 -8.42
N GLY A 157 7.36 12.78 -7.38
CA GLY A 157 6.93 11.40 -7.30
C GLY A 157 5.44 11.24 -7.59
N ASN A 158 5.05 10.06 -8.03
CA ASN A 158 3.66 9.63 -8.02
C ASN A 158 3.54 8.12 -7.78
N TRP A 159 2.37 7.70 -7.32
CA TRP A 159 2.01 6.29 -7.28
C TRP A 159 1.68 5.77 -8.68
N ILE A 160 2.15 4.57 -8.97
CA ILE A 160 1.87 3.82 -10.20
C ILE A 160 1.45 2.42 -9.77
N SER A 161 0.33 1.92 -10.30
CA SER A 161 -0.06 0.52 -10.15
C SER A 161 0.73 -0.35 -11.11
N LEU A 162 1.10 -1.55 -10.65
CA LEU A 162 1.80 -2.54 -11.46
C LEU A 162 0.81 -3.57 -11.97
N GLY A 163 0.36 -3.43 -13.22
CA GLY A 163 -0.53 -4.41 -13.84
C GLY A 163 -2.02 -4.23 -13.52
N TRP A 164 -2.41 -3.21 -12.74
CA TRP A 164 -3.80 -2.94 -12.38
C TRP A 164 -4.27 -1.59 -12.90
N HIS A 165 -5.50 -1.50 -13.40
CA HIS A 165 -6.07 -0.27 -13.96
C HIS A 165 -7.45 0.02 -13.37
N LYS A 166 -7.81 1.30 -13.27
CA LYS A 166 -9.18 1.68 -12.95
C LYS A 166 -10.07 1.48 -14.18
N ASP A 167 -11.16 0.75 -14.00
CA ASP A 167 -12.19 0.59 -15.01
C ASP A 167 -13.08 1.86 -15.11
N ILE A 168 -14.18 1.76 -15.86
CA ILE A 168 -15.14 2.87 -16.04
C ILE A 168 -15.90 3.22 -14.75
N TYR A 169 -15.91 2.34 -13.75
CA TYR A 169 -16.54 2.54 -12.45
C TYR A 169 -15.51 3.01 -11.39
N GLY A 170 -14.22 3.05 -11.73
CA GLY A 170 -13.13 3.45 -10.85
C GLY A 170 -12.60 2.31 -9.98
N GLU A 171 -13.00 1.08 -10.26
CA GLU A 171 -12.58 -0.14 -9.58
C GLU A 171 -11.27 -0.65 -10.19
N TRP A 172 -10.37 -1.20 -9.36
CA TRP A 172 -9.06 -1.66 -9.81
C TRP A 172 -9.15 -3.10 -10.33
N GLU A 173 -8.78 -3.30 -11.60
CA GLU A 173 -8.83 -4.57 -12.32
C GLU A 173 -7.45 -4.97 -12.87
N ASP A 174 -7.14 -6.27 -12.89
CA ASP A 174 -5.92 -6.81 -13.51
C ASP A 174 -6.04 -6.73 -15.03
N ILE A 175 -5.00 -6.32 -15.74
CA ILE A 175 -5.01 -6.16 -17.21
C ILE A 175 -4.88 -7.51 -17.91
N GLN A 176 -5.26 -8.63 -17.30
CA GLN A 176 -5.20 -9.92 -17.97
C GLN A 176 -6.26 -10.12 -19.05
N TYR A 177 -6.70 -9.08 -19.77
CA TYR A 177 -7.48 -9.24 -21.00
C TYR A 177 -7.25 -8.10 -22.00
N GLU A 178 -6.28 -8.29 -22.89
CA GLU A 178 -6.47 -8.36 -24.36
C GLU A 178 -5.24 -8.95 -25.07
#